data_AF-A0A923VGC0-F1
#
_entry.id   AF-A0A923VGC0-F1
#
_cell.length_a   1.000
_cell.length_b   1.000
_cell.length_c   1.000
_cell.angle_alpha   90.00
_cell.angle_beta   90.00
_cell.angle_gamma   90.00
#
_symmetry.space_group_name_H-M   'P 1'
#
loop_
_entity.id
_entity.type
_entity.pdbx_description
1 polymer ?
#
loop_
_entity_poly.entity_id
_entity_poly.type
_entity_poly.pdbx_seq_one_letter_code
_entity_poly.pdbx_strand_id
1 'polypeptide(L)' 'MGIFSDIAAKQKSIAIIGLGYVGLPLALEFAKKFKVVGFDINPKRVSMLNNHEDPSKEVSP' A
#
# COMPACT_ATOMS: atom_id res chain seq x y z
N MET A 1 -17.06 -13.43 13.93
CA MET A 1 -16.68 -12.88 12.61
C MET A 1 -15.20 -13.13 12.39
N GLY A 2 -14.82 -13.66 11.24
CA GLY A 2 -13.42 -14.01 10.94
C GLY A 2 -12.64 -12.80 10.45
N ILE A 3 -11.31 -12.82 10.64
CA ILE A 3 -10.40 -11.74 10.22
C ILE A 3 -10.59 -11.34 8.75
N PHE A 4 -10.80 -12.31 7.87
CA PHE A 4 -11.06 -12.05 6.45
C PHE A 4 -12.36 -11.30 6.23
N SER A 5 -13.44 -11.65 6.93
CA SER A 5 -14.73 -10.97 6.83
C SER A 5 -14.62 -9.49 7.23
N ASP A 6 -13.86 -9.19 8.30
CA ASP A 6 -13.66 -7.82 8.75
C ASP A 6 -12.84 -6.98 7.75
N ILE A 7 -11.84 -7.59 7.11
CA ILE A 7 -11.03 -6.95 6.06
C ILE A 7 -11.88 -6.73 4.79
N ALA A 8 -12.66 -7.73 4.39
CA ALA A 8 -13.57 -7.64 3.25
C ALA A 8 -14.67 -6.58 3.45
N ALA A 9 -15.17 -6.44 4.68
CA ALA A 9 -16.09 -5.37 5.09
C ALA A 9 -15.39 -4.02 5.32
N LYS A 10 -14.08 -3.92 5.09
CA LYS A 10 -13.24 -2.71 5.27
C LYS A 10 -13.27 -2.13 6.70
N GLN A 11 -13.63 -2.94 7.70
CA GLN A 11 -13.58 -2.57 9.12
C GLN A 11 -12.16 -2.67 9.69
N LYS A 12 -11.32 -3.52 9.09
CA LYS A 12 -9.88 -3.62 9.35
C LYS A 12 -9.07 -3.23 8.12
N SER A 13 -7.83 -2.81 8.35
CA SER A 13 -6.90 -2.39 7.29
C SER A 13 -5.74 -3.37 7.18
N ILE A 14 -5.19 -3.50 5.97
CA ILE A 14 -3.94 -4.22 5.71
C ILE A 14 -2.81 -3.19 5.78
N ALA A 15 -1.76 -3.46 6.55
CA ALA A 15 -0.55 -2.65 6.55
C ALA A 15 0.53 -3.34 5.73
N ILE A 16 1.14 -2.61 4.78
CA ILE A 16 2.31 -3.07 4.02
C ILE A 16 3.52 -2.26 4.48
N ILE A 17 4.51 -2.94 5.05
CA ILE A 17 5.73 -2.35 5.60
C ILE A 17 6.87 -2.52 4.60
N GLY A 18 7.44 -1.41 4.15
CA GLY A 18 8.40 -1.34 3.05
C GLY A 18 7.66 -1.15 1.73
N LEU A 19 7.90 -0.02 1.06
CA LEU A 19 7.24 0.35 -0.19
C LEU A 19 8.20 0.30 -1.37
N GLY A 20 9.17 -0.59 -1.40
CA GLY A 20 10.05 -0.83 -2.56
C GLY A 20 9.41 -1.74 -3.62
N TYR A 21 10.25 -2.37 -4.45
CA TYR A 21 9.86 -3.12 -5.65
C TYR A 21 8.72 -4.13 -5.46
N VAL A 22 8.68 -4.81 -4.31
CA VAL A 22 7.62 -5.79 -4.02
C VAL A 22 6.45 -5.14 -3.28
N GLY A 23 6.75 -4.29 -2.31
CA GLY A 23 5.75 -3.74 -1.39
C GLY A 23 4.83 -2.72 -2.04
N LEU A 24 5.34 -1.85 -2.91
CA LEU A 24 4.53 -0.83 -3.57
C LEU A 24 3.50 -1.43 -4.53
N PRO A 25 3.86 -2.30 -5.49
CA PRO A 25 2.85 -2.97 -6.33
C PRO A 25 1.82 -3.76 -5.52
N LEU A 26 2.26 -4.45 -4.45
CA LEU A 26 1.35 -5.21 -3.58
C LEU A 26 0.36 -4.30 -2.83
N ALA A 27 0.84 -3.18 -2.30
CA ALA A 27 0.00 -2.20 -1.62
C ALA A 27 -1.06 -1.63 -2.58
N LEU A 28 -0.69 -1.32 -3.82
CA LEU A 28 -1.60 -0.82 -4.84
C LEU A 28 -2.64 -1.87 -5.26
N GLU A 29 -2.22 -3.11 -5.51
CA GLU A 29 -3.16 -4.19 -5.88
C GLU A 29 -4.16 -4.49 -4.76
N PHE A 30 -3.72 -4.49 -3.49
CA PHE A 30 -4.64 -4.65 -2.37
C PHE A 30 -5.54 -3.43 -2.18
N ALA A 31 -5.04 -2.21 -2.42
CA ALA A 31 -5.83 -0.98 -2.27
C ALA A 31 -7.01 -0.91 -3.26
N LYS A 32 -6.94 -1.63 -4.39
CA LYS A 32 -8.08 -1.79 -5.31
C LYS A 32 -9.29 -2.49 -4.66
N LYS A 33 -9.07 -3.30 -3.62
CA LYS A 33 -10.12 -4.16 -2.99
C LYS A 33 -10.35 -3.85 -1.52
N PHE A 34 -9.30 -3.54 -0.77
CA PHE A 34 -9.32 -3.43 0.69
C PHE A 34 -8.80 -2.07 1.16
N LYS A 35 -9.02 -1.75 2.43
CA LYS A 35 -8.38 -0.60 3.07
C LYS A 35 -6.92 -0.96 3.35
N VAL A 36 -5.98 -0.21 2.75
CA VAL A 36 -4.53 -0.47 2.87
C VAL A 36 -3.82 0.76 3.41
N VAL A 37 -2.84 0.54 4.29
CA VAL A 37 -1.90 1.55 4.77
C VAL A 37 -0.49 1.13 4.35
N GLY A 38 0.16 1.94 3.53
CA GLY A 38 1.58 1.78 3.20
C GLY A 38 2.46 2.49 4.22
N PHE A 39 3.55 1.85 4.63
CA PHE A 39 4.57 2.45 5.49
C PHE A 39 5.95 2.21 4.90
N ASP A 40 6.80 3.23 4.90
CA ASP A 40 8.21 3.12 4.58
C ASP A 40 9.03 3.91 5.59
N ILE A 41 10.25 3.44 5.89
CA ILE A 41 11.15 4.14 6.82
C ILE A 41 11.67 5.46 6.23
N ASN A 42 11.63 5.60 4.90
CA ASN A 42 12.06 6.80 4.20
C ASN A 42 10.88 7.78 4.05
N PRO A 43 10.81 8.87 4.84
CA PRO A 43 9.70 9.82 4.78
C PRO A 43 9.63 10.55 3.44
N LYS A 44 10.76 10.76 2.76
CA LYS A 44 10.78 11.36 1.42
C LYS A 44 10.08 10.46 0.40
N ARG A 45 10.32 9.14 0.46
CA ARG A 45 9.63 8.17 -0.41
C ARG A 45 8.12 8.19 -0.17
N VAL A 46 7.69 8.17 1.09
CA VAL A 46 6.26 8.27 1.44
C VAL A 46 5.64 9.56 0.89
N SER A 47 6.31 10.71 1.05
CA SER A 47 5.83 11.99 0.52
C SER A 47 5.70 11.99 -1.00
N MET A 48 6.68 11.43 -1.72
CA MET A 48 6.64 11.34 -3.19
C MET A 48 5.49 10.45 -3.66
N LEU A 49 5.33 9.27 -3.06
CA LEU A 49 4.25 8.34 -3.40
C LEU A 49 2.86 8.93 -3.14
N ASN A 50 2.68 9.67 -2.04
CA ASN A 50 1.43 10.40 -1.77
C ASN A 50 1.14 11.52 -2.80
N ASN A 51 2.18 12.03 -3.46
CA ASN A 51 2.08 12.98 -4.56
C ASN A 51 1.99 12.30 -5.94
N HIS A 52 1.79 10.98 -6.00
CA HIS A 52 1.76 10.18 -7.23
C HIS A 52 3.09 10.17 -8.01
N GLU A 53 4.20 10.39 -7.33
CA GLU A 53 5.55 10.33 -7.89
C GLU A 53 6.25 9.03 -7.43
N ASP A 54 6.46 8.10 -8.37
CA ASP A 54 7.37 6.96 -8.16
C ASP A 54 8.66 7.11 -8.98
N PRO A 55 9.77 7.57 -8.36
CA PRO A 55 11.04 7.72 -9.06
C PRO A 55 11.70 6.38 -9.37
N SER A 56 11.30 5.30 -8.71
CA SER A 56 11.87 3.98 -8.91
C SER A 56 11.28 3.24 -10.11
N LYS A 57 10.17 3.73 -10.68
CA LYS A 57 9.43 3.10 -11.79
C LYS A 57 9.11 1.62 -11.51
N GLU A 58 8.94 1.29 -10.23
CA GLU A 58 8.61 -0.08 -9.80
C GLU A 58 7.16 -0.40 -10.13
N VAL A 59 6.36 0.63 -10.40
CA VAL A 59 5.02 0.54 -10.94
C VAL A 59 5.01 1.10 -12.37
N SER A 60 4.39 0.35 -13.27
CA SER A 60 4.08 0.81 -14.63
C SER A 60 2.92 1.84 -14.59
N PRO A 61 2.87 2.80 -15.53
CA PRO A 61 1.72 3.71 -15.68
C PRO A 61 0.39 2.97 -15.87
#